data_AF-A0A1L8SXM1-F1
#
_entry.id   AF-A0A1L8SXM1-F1
#
_cell.length_a   1.000
_cell.length_b   1.000
_cell.length_c   1.000
_cell.angle_alpha   90.00
_cell.angle_beta   90.00
_cell.angle_gamma   90.00
#
_symmetry.space_group_name_H-M   'P 1'
#
loop_
_entity.id
_entity.type
_entity.pdbx_description
1 polymer ?
#
loop_
_entity_poly.entity_id
_entity_poly.type
_entity_poly.pdbx_seq_one_letter_code
_entity_poly.pdbx_strand_id
1 'polypeptide(L)'
;MDKLDKLFDRMTRDMLHYFIAGGLAEPDGLIRTVEFYLSFVDKGKLSEKLLDKQIVEDALIHHLPKHMPLYIDESFYAYQILLDLYNALYHENIISQEDCKELQFFIYLNKRTFLTRMSNPNFWSKTKLAIMDEWREGNFEIEDPYNVTDYKLDKPTKKVYPDNILQFPKSNKQTTLKSYVVRVDLKGYKPPIWRRLKIPAGISYGRLHRILQVVFGWEDCHLHSFFVDRKESIGPKESGVAEFSEAERLIDEDFREGVKIDYLYDFSCEWEHQILVEKVNQAELEPVTFAVCLKAKGTTPAEDSKGHESWKNFDLLDLNKRLREE
;
A
#
# COMPACT_ATOMS: atom_id res chain seq x y z
N MET A 1 11.14 -26.20 1.66
CA MET A 1 10.42 -25.26 2.52
C MET A 1 9.16 -24.90 1.77
N ASP A 2 8.00 -25.26 2.31
CA ASP A 2 6.71 -24.94 1.73
C ASP A 2 6.57 -23.41 1.54
N LYS A 3 5.76 -22.93 0.60
CA LYS A 3 5.50 -21.48 0.44
C LYS A 3 5.01 -20.88 1.76
N LEU A 4 4.26 -21.67 2.50
CA LEU A 4 3.75 -21.32 3.82
C LEU A 4 4.88 -21.19 4.85
N ASP A 5 5.83 -22.13 4.88
CA ASP A 5 7.00 -22.05 5.77
C ASP A 5 7.85 -20.80 5.49
N LYS A 6 7.97 -20.39 4.22
CA LYS A 6 8.64 -19.14 3.82
C LYS A 6 7.90 -17.89 4.28
N LEU A 7 6.57 -17.90 4.18
CA LEU A 7 5.73 -16.83 4.71
C LEU A 7 5.91 -16.69 6.23
N PHE A 8 5.85 -17.80 6.97
CA PHE A 8 6.07 -17.81 8.41
C PHE A 8 7.46 -17.29 8.79
N ASP A 9 8.51 -17.75 8.09
CA ASP A 9 9.88 -17.31 8.32
C ASP A 9 10.11 -15.81 7.99
N ARG A 10 9.41 -15.27 6.97
CA ARG A 10 9.45 -13.84 6.63
C ARG A 10 8.74 -13.02 7.71
N MET A 11 7.49 -13.36 8.02
CA MET A 11 6.69 -12.67 9.05
C MET A 11 7.38 -12.69 10.42
N THR A 12 8.04 -13.78 10.78
CA THR A 12 8.77 -13.89 12.06
C THR A 12 10.00 -12.98 12.12
N ARG A 13 10.69 -12.79 10.99
CA ARG A 13 11.83 -11.85 10.90
C ARG A 13 11.37 -10.40 10.96
N ASP A 14 10.30 -10.06 10.26
CA ASP A 14 9.73 -8.71 10.27
C ASP A 14 9.13 -8.37 11.66
N MET A 15 8.56 -9.36 12.35
CA MET A 15 8.11 -9.24 13.74
C MET A 15 9.20 -8.83 14.73
N LEU A 16 10.44 -9.31 14.56
CA LEU A 16 11.58 -8.94 15.40
C LEU A 16 11.86 -7.43 15.38
N HIS A 17 11.55 -6.75 14.28
CA HIS A 17 11.69 -5.30 14.17
C HIS A 17 10.63 -4.55 14.99
N TYR A 18 9.38 -5.04 15.00
CA TYR A 18 8.30 -4.46 15.81
C TYR A 18 8.55 -4.58 17.32
N PHE A 19 9.13 -5.69 17.77
CA PHE A 19 9.50 -5.89 19.18
C PHE A 19 10.59 -4.93 19.65
N ILE A 20 11.62 -4.72 18.82
CA ILE A 20 12.74 -3.84 19.16
C ILE A 20 12.32 -2.37 19.12
N ALA A 21 11.47 -1.98 18.15
CA ALA A 21 11.01 -0.59 18.00
C ALA A 21 9.96 -0.17 19.05
N GLY A 22 9.13 -1.10 19.53
CA GLY A 22 8.02 -0.81 20.43
C GLY A 22 8.35 -0.79 21.93
N GLY A 23 9.51 -1.30 22.36
CA GLY A 23 9.83 -1.44 23.79
C GLY A 23 8.84 -2.36 24.53
N LEU A 24 8.12 -3.22 23.80
CA LEU A 24 7.10 -4.11 24.31
C LEU A 24 7.78 -5.22 25.11
N ALA A 25 7.41 -5.35 26.39
CA ALA A 25 8.08 -6.21 27.34
C ALA A 25 7.81 -7.70 27.10
N GLU A 26 6.72 -8.08 26.43
CA GLU A 26 6.35 -9.46 26.18
C GLU A 26 5.92 -9.71 24.72
N PRO A 27 6.55 -10.69 24.03
CA PRO A 27 6.33 -10.95 22.60
C PRO A 27 4.99 -11.62 22.25
N ASP A 28 4.21 -12.03 23.25
CA ASP A 28 3.07 -12.91 23.09
C ASP A 28 1.87 -12.27 22.37
N GLY A 29 1.59 -10.98 22.56
CA GLY A 29 0.42 -10.32 21.95
C GLY A 29 0.52 -10.18 20.42
N LEU A 30 1.70 -9.80 19.93
CA LEU A 30 1.97 -9.61 18.49
C LEU A 30 2.20 -10.94 17.77
N ILE A 31 2.93 -11.89 18.37
CA ILE A 31 3.08 -13.25 17.82
C ILE A 31 1.70 -13.88 17.65
N ARG A 32 0.83 -13.79 18.66
CA ARG A 32 -0.52 -14.35 18.59
C ARG A 32 -1.44 -13.62 17.61
N THR A 33 -1.22 -12.31 17.38
CA THR A 33 -1.93 -11.54 16.33
C THR A 33 -1.57 -12.06 14.94
N VAL A 34 -0.27 -12.28 14.70
CA VAL A 34 0.21 -12.91 13.48
C VAL A 34 -0.32 -14.34 13.36
N GLU A 35 -0.28 -15.15 14.42
CA GLU A 35 -0.86 -16.49 14.42
C GLU A 35 -2.37 -16.49 14.18
N PHE A 36 -3.12 -15.50 14.66
CA PHE A 36 -4.55 -15.34 14.38
C PHE A 36 -4.80 -15.04 12.90
N TYR A 37 -4.08 -14.07 12.32
CA TYR A 37 -4.19 -13.81 10.88
C TYR A 37 -3.74 -15.00 10.04
N LEU A 38 -2.69 -15.70 10.48
CA LEU A 38 -2.19 -16.92 9.89
C LEU A 38 -3.09 -18.14 10.18
N SER A 39 -3.99 -18.10 11.17
CA SER A 39 -4.99 -19.16 11.40
C SER A 39 -6.10 -19.13 10.34
N PHE A 40 -6.29 -17.99 9.67
CA PHE A 40 -7.06 -17.93 8.42
C PHE A 40 -6.28 -18.52 7.24
N VAL A 41 -4.98 -18.77 7.39
CA VAL A 41 -4.17 -19.56 6.46
C VAL A 41 -4.16 -20.99 6.94
N ASP A 42 -5.05 -21.83 6.41
CA ASP A 42 -5.05 -23.26 6.77
C ASP A 42 -3.69 -23.87 6.40
N LYS A 43 -3.12 -24.75 7.26
CA LYS A 43 -1.75 -25.30 7.19
C LYS A 43 -1.47 -26.22 5.97
N GLY A 44 -2.23 -26.05 4.90
CA GLY A 44 -2.02 -26.68 3.59
C GLY A 44 -2.81 -26.05 2.44
N LYS A 45 -3.61 -25.00 2.68
CA LYS A 45 -4.36 -24.25 1.65
C LYS A 45 -4.56 -22.81 2.11
N LEU A 46 -4.20 -21.84 1.28
CA LEU A 46 -4.64 -20.46 1.49
C LEU A 46 -6.17 -20.45 1.52
N SER A 47 -6.77 -20.01 2.62
CA SER A 47 -8.22 -19.89 2.66
C SER A 47 -8.64 -18.75 1.73
N GLU A 48 -9.59 -18.99 0.83
CA GLU A 48 -10.23 -17.93 0.03
C GLU A 48 -10.78 -16.79 0.91
N LYS A 49 -10.96 -17.05 2.21
CA LYS A 49 -11.35 -16.09 3.24
C LYS A 49 -10.40 -14.90 3.42
N LEU A 50 -9.11 -15.03 3.10
CA LEU A 50 -8.14 -13.92 3.22
C LEU A 50 -8.21 -12.94 2.05
N LEU A 51 -8.81 -13.37 0.93
CA LEU A 51 -9.12 -12.56 -0.23
C LEU A 51 -10.57 -12.04 -0.19
N ASP A 52 -11.41 -12.60 0.68
CA ASP A 52 -12.77 -12.14 0.88
C ASP A 52 -12.77 -10.84 1.70
N LYS A 53 -12.89 -9.71 0.99
CA LYS A 53 -12.99 -8.37 1.54
C LYS A 53 -14.00 -8.26 2.68
N GLN A 54 -15.11 -8.97 2.62
CA GLN A 54 -16.14 -8.90 3.64
C GLN A 54 -15.71 -9.65 4.92
N ILE A 55 -14.96 -10.74 4.80
CA ILE A 55 -14.38 -11.45 5.94
C ILE A 55 -13.23 -10.64 6.54
N VAL A 56 -12.39 -10.02 5.71
CA VAL A 56 -11.31 -9.13 6.17
C VAL A 56 -11.89 -7.89 6.85
N GLU A 57 -12.94 -7.29 6.30
CA GLU A 57 -13.70 -6.20 6.92
C GLU A 57 -14.24 -6.62 8.29
N ASP A 58 -14.90 -7.77 8.35
CA ASP A 58 -15.51 -8.27 9.56
C ASP A 58 -14.45 -8.61 10.61
N ALA A 59 -13.34 -9.24 10.23
CA ALA A 59 -12.20 -9.52 11.10
C ALA A 59 -11.52 -8.24 11.64
N LEU A 60 -11.35 -7.22 10.79
CA LEU A 60 -10.73 -5.95 11.18
C LEU A 60 -11.66 -5.06 12.02
N ILE A 61 -12.97 -5.09 11.76
CA ILE A 61 -13.92 -4.10 12.28
C ILE A 61 -14.82 -4.68 13.40
N HIS A 62 -15.12 -5.99 13.39
CA HIS A 62 -16.14 -6.62 14.24
C HIS A 62 -15.70 -7.92 14.96
N HIS A 63 -14.72 -8.65 14.42
CA HIS A 63 -14.36 -10.03 14.80
C HIS A 63 -12.89 -10.21 15.20
N LEU A 64 -12.18 -9.15 15.58
CA LEU A 64 -10.98 -9.33 16.40
C LEU A 64 -11.38 -10.14 17.64
N PRO A 65 -10.69 -11.24 17.98
CA PRO A 65 -11.21 -12.22 18.91
C PRO A 65 -11.65 -11.56 20.19
N LYS A 66 -12.83 -11.92 20.70
CA LYS A 66 -13.33 -11.48 22.02
C LYS A 66 -12.33 -11.74 23.16
N HIS A 67 -11.31 -12.52 22.85
CA HIS A 67 -10.27 -13.15 23.64
C HIS A 67 -8.86 -12.57 23.36
N MET A 68 -8.71 -11.68 22.37
CA MET A 68 -7.43 -11.05 22.02
C MET A 68 -7.49 -9.56 22.31
N PRO A 69 -7.13 -9.15 23.54
CA PRO A 69 -7.01 -7.73 23.82
C PRO A 69 -5.65 -7.21 23.33
N LEU A 70 -5.68 -6.25 22.42
CA LEU A 70 -4.50 -5.44 22.10
C LEU A 70 -4.57 -4.15 22.91
N TYR A 71 -3.44 -3.77 23.52
CA TYR A 71 -3.28 -2.44 24.08
C TYR A 71 -3.31 -1.36 22.97
N ILE A 72 -3.59 -0.12 23.37
CA ILE A 72 -3.81 0.98 22.43
C ILE A 72 -2.54 1.26 21.59
N ASP A 73 -1.38 1.19 22.21
CA ASP A 73 -0.06 1.29 21.61
C ASP A 73 0.26 0.10 20.69
N GLU A 74 -0.26 -1.09 20.98
CA GLU A 74 -0.11 -2.28 20.12
C GLU A 74 -0.98 -2.23 18.84
N SER A 75 -2.03 -1.41 18.84
CA SER A 75 -2.94 -1.30 17.68
C SER A 75 -2.27 -0.74 16.42
N PHE A 76 -1.26 0.12 16.58
CA PHE A 76 -0.47 0.63 15.45
C PHE A 76 0.41 -0.46 14.83
N TYR A 77 1.03 -1.29 15.67
CA TYR A 77 1.86 -2.41 15.21
C TYR A 77 1.01 -3.51 14.56
N ALA A 78 -0.17 -3.80 15.11
CA ALA A 78 -1.11 -4.74 14.50
C ALA A 78 -1.57 -4.27 13.10
N TYR A 79 -1.82 -2.97 12.93
CA TYR A 79 -2.13 -2.39 11.63
C TYR A 79 -0.98 -2.56 10.63
N GLN A 80 0.26 -2.32 11.05
CA GLN A 80 1.42 -2.45 10.18
C GLN A 80 1.68 -3.92 9.79
N ILE A 81 1.57 -4.84 10.74
CA ILE A 81 1.73 -6.29 10.51
C ILE A 81 0.74 -6.81 9.46
N LEU A 82 -0.47 -6.28 9.42
CA LEU A 82 -1.46 -6.63 8.41
C LEU A 82 -1.03 -6.21 7.01
N LEU A 83 -0.47 -5.02 6.85
CA LEU A 83 0.05 -4.55 5.56
C LEU A 83 1.21 -5.42 5.10
N ASP A 84 2.14 -5.72 6.02
CA ASP A 84 3.30 -6.57 5.78
C ASP A 84 2.90 -8.01 5.43
N LEU A 85 1.83 -8.54 6.04
CA LEU A 85 1.29 -9.85 5.69
C LEU A 85 0.89 -9.91 4.22
N TYR A 86 0.16 -8.89 3.72
CA TYR A 86 -0.25 -8.85 2.32
C TYR A 86 0.93 -8.63 1.36
N ASN A 87 1.95 -7.85 1.76
CA ASN A 87 3.22 -7.76 1.02
C ASN A 87 3.93 -9.11 0.95
N ALA A 88 4.03 -9.81 2.08
CA ALA A 88 4.67 -11.12 2.17
C ALA A 88 3.94 -12.17 1.31
N LEU A 89 2.59 -12.16 1.32
CA LEU A 89 1.77 -13.00 0.45
C LEU A 89 2.04 -12.73 -1.03
N TYR A 90 2.19 -11.47 -1.42
CA TYR A 90 2.53 -11.10 -2.79
C TYR A 90 3.92 -11.63 -3.20
N HIS A 91 4.95 -11.35 -2.39
CA HIS A 91 6.33 -11.76 -2.73
C HIS A 91 6.53 -13.29 -2.75
N GLU A 92 5.77 -14.05 -1.96
CA GLU A 92 5.79 -15.52 -2.02
C GLU A 92 4.93 -16.10 -3.17
N ASN A 93 4.42 -15.24 -4.06
CA ASN A 93 3.56 -15.57 -5.20
C ASN A 93 2.34 -16.38 -4.75
N ILE A 94 1.70 -15.92 -3.68
CA ILE A 94 0.49 -16.52 -3.11
C ILE A 94 -0.75 -15.76 -3.59
N ILE A 95 -0.67 -14.43 -3.68
CA ILE A 95 -1.72 -13.55 -4.21
C ILE A 95 -1.18 -12.74 -5.39
N SER A 96 -2.06 -12.20 -6.23
CA SER A 96 -1.63 -11.31 -7.32
C SER A 96 -1.29 -9.91 -6.78
N GLN A 97 -0.59 -9.11 -7.61
CA GLN A 97 -0.28 -7.72 -7.29
C GLN A 97 -1.56 -6.87 -7.14
N GLU A 98 -2.57 -7.14 -7.96
CA GLU A 98 -3.87 -6.45 -7.89
C GLU A 98 -4.59 -6.76 -6.57
N ASP A 99 -4.61 -8.04 -6.18
CA ASP A 99 -5.23 -8.47 -4.91
C ASP A 99 -4.51 -7.84 -3.70
N CYS A 100 -3.18 -7.76 -3.75
CA CYS A 100 -2.36 -7.14 -2.70
C CYS A 100 -2.72 -5.66 -2.55
N LYS A 101 -2.75 -4.91 -3.66
CA LYS A 101 -3.14 -3.50 -3.67
C LYS A 101 -4.56 -3.31 -3.18
N GLU A 102 -5.53 -4.10 -3.64
CA GLU A 102 -6.92 -3.97 -3.23
C GLU A 102 -7.07 -4.15 -1.70
N LEU A 103 -6.35 -5.12 -1.12
CA LEU A 103 -6.44 -5.41 0.31
C LEU A 103 -5.70 -4.38 1.16
N GLN A 104 -4.52 -3.91 0.75
CA GLN A 104 -3.85 -2.80 1.40
C GLN A 104 -4.68 -1.52 1.32
N PHE A 105 -5.30 -1.29 0.15
CA PHE A 105 -6.20 -0.18 -0.09
C PHE A 105 -7.37 -0.20 0.90
N PHE A 106 -7.99 -1.38 1.03
CA PHE A 106 -9.07 -1.62 1.97
C PHE A 106 -8.66 -1.39 3.43
N ILE A 107 -7.50 -1.90 3.84
CA ILE A 107 -6.94 -1.70 5.19
C ILE A 107 -6.69 -0.21 5.46
N TYR A 108 -6.15 0.52 4.49
CA TYR A 108 -5.90 1.95 4.60
C TYR A 108 -7.17 2.78 4.83
N LEU A 109 -8.24 2.55 4.04
CA LEU A 109 -9.53 3.24 4.26
C LEU A 109 -10.05 3.06 5.68
N ASN A 110 -9.85 1.85 6.22
CA ASN A 110 -10.37 1.49 7.52
C ASN A 110 -9.39 1.80 8.66
N LYS A 111 -8.20 2.34 8.40
CA LYS A 111 -7.17 2.67 9.41
C LYS A 111 -7.75 3.48 10.57
N ARG A 112 -8.45 4.58 10.26
CA ARG A 112 -9.00 5.47 11.30
C ARG A 112 -10.08 4.76 12.12
N THR A 113 -10.96 4.02 11.46
CA THR A 113 -12.04 3.25 12.11
C THR A 113 -11.46 2.16 13.01
N PHE A 114 -10.47 1.43 12.50
CA PHE A 114 -9.72 0.39 13.20
C PHE A 114 -9.06 0.97 14.46
N LEU A 115 -8.20 1.98 14.32
CA LEU A 115 -7.50 2.60 15.45
C LEU A 115 -8.49 3.19 16.47
N THR A 116 -9.56 3.84 16.02
CA THR A 116 -10.59 4.42 16.91
C THR A 116 -11.32 3.34 17.72
N ARG A 117 -11.71 2.23 17.08
CA ARG A 117 -12.38 1.11 17.77
C ARG A 117 -11.42 0.39 18.71
N MET A 118 -10.14 0.30 18.33
CA MET A 118 -9.11 -0.33 19.15
C MET A 118 -8.69 0.53 20.34
N SER A 119 -8.79 1.86 20.25
CA SER A 119 -8.41 2.77 21.33
C SER A 119 -9.55 3.20 22.25
N ASN A 120 -10.81 2.83 21.94
CA ASN A 120 -11.98 3.32 22.66
C ASN A 120 -12.81 2.15 23.26
N PRO A 121 -12.79 2.00 24.61
CA PRO A 121 -13.52 0.95 25.33
C PRO A 121 -15.02 0.88 25.05
N ASN A 122 -15.65 1.98 24.60
CA ASN A 122 -17.09 2.00 24.28
C ASN A 122 -17.47 1.10 23.09
N PHE A 123 -16.49 0.71 22.27
CA PHE A 123 -16.71 -0.21 21.14
C PHE A 123 -16.34 -1.66 21.49
N TRP A 124 -15.89 -1.94 22.71
CA TRP A 124 -15.43 -3.27 23.10
C TRP A 124 -16.58 -4.12 23.64
N SER A 125 -16.47 -5.42 23.42
CA SER A 125 -17.38 -6.38 24.02
C SER A 125 -17.17 -6.44 25.54
N LYS A 126 -18.22 -6.84 26.29
CA LYS A 126 -18.11 -7.06 27.75
C LYS A 126 -17.01 -8.06 28.12
N THR A 127 -16.79 -9.06 27.26
CA THR A 127 -15.72 -10.05 27.40
C THR A 127 -14.34 -9.39 27.27
N LYS A 128 -14.13 -8.56 26.24
CA LYS A 128 -12.85 -7.85 26.05
C LYS A 128 -12.56 -6.87 27.19
N LEU A 129 -13.59 -6.17 27.70
CA LEU A 129 -13.46 -5.28 28.85
C LEU A 129 -13.01 -6.05 30.11
N ALA A 130 -13.65 -7.19 30.40
CA ALA A 130 -13.28 -8.03 31.54
C ALA A 130 -11.82 -8.53 31.46
N ILE A 131 -11.39 -9.01 30.29
CA ILE A 131 -10.00 -9.45 30.09
C ILE A 131 -9.03 -8.26 30.25
N MET A 132 -9.37 -7.08 29.72
CA MET A 132 -8.53 -5.89 29.84
C MET A 132 -8.44 -5.34 31.27
N ASP A 133 -9.51 -5.45 32.04
CA ASP A 133 -9.52 -5.06 33.45
C ASP A 133 -8.74 -6.08 34.31
N GLU A 134 -8.86 -7.38 34.05
CA GLU A 134 -8.05 -8.42 34.71
C GLU A 134 -6.55 -8.29 34.41
N TRP A 135 -6.18 -7.98 33.15
CA TRP A 135 -4.80 -7.70 32.77
C TRP A 135 -4.26 -6.42 33.42
N ARG A 136 -5.10 -5.39 33.55
CA ARG A 136 -4.74 -4.13 34.25
C ARG A 136 -4.54 -4.35 35.76
N GLU A 137 -5.29 -5.28 36.34
CA GLU A 137 -5.22 -5.65 37.76
C GLU A 137 -4.12 -6.68 38.07
N GLY A 138 -3.48 -7.26 37.05
CA GLY A 138 -2.37 -8.21 37.19
C GLY A 138 -2.81 -9.63 37.57
N ASN A 139 -4.08 -9.98 37.35
CA ASN A 139 -4.62 -11.32 37.61
C ASN A 139 -4.58 -12.14 36.31
N PHE A 140 -3.71 -13.15 36.25
CA PHE A 140 -3.44 -13.96 35.04
C PHE A 140 -4.10 -15.35 35.06
N GLU A 141 -5.22 -15.54 35.77
CA GLU A 141 -5.88 -16.86 35.90
C GLU A 141 -6.86 -17.21 34.77
N ILE A 142 -6.83 -16.49 33.64
CA ILE A 142 -7.72 -16.80 32.50
C ILE A 142 -7.21 -18.04 31.77
N GLU A 143 -8.06 -19.06 31.61
CA GLU A 143 -7.83 -20.16 30.66
C GLU A 143 -7.45 -19.57 29.30
N ASP A 144 -6.34 -20.05 28.72
CA ASP A 144 -5.76 -19.55 27.47
C ASP A 144 -6.85 -19.21 26.42
N PRO A 145 -7.17 -17.92 26.23
CA PRO A 145 -8.27 -17.49 25.37
C PRO A 145 -8.02 -17.81 23.89
N TYR A 146 -6.79 -18.24 23.56
CA TYR A 146 -6.30 -18.47 22.21
C TYR A 146 -6.39 -19.94 21.78
N ASN A 147 -6.88 -20.84 22.64
CA ASN A 147 -7.03 -22.27 22.34
C ASN A 147 -8.37 -22.60 21.64
N VAL A 148 -8.71 -21.84 20.58
CA VAL A 148 -9.95 -22.04 19.79
C VAL A 148 -9.61 -22.78 18.50
N THR A 149 -9.97 -24.06 18.43
CA THR A 149 -9.70 -24.92 17.26
C THR A 149 -10.69 -24.75 16.11
N ASP A 150 -11.82 -24.05 16.30
CA ASP A 150 -12.89 -23.92 15.30
C ASP A 150 -13.53 -22.52 15.29
N TYR A 151 -13.11 -21.67 14.34
CA TYR A 151 -13.69 -20.35 14.11
C TYR A 151 -14.84 -20.45 13.08
N LYS A 152 -16.10 -20.37 13.53
CA LYS A 152 -17.28 -20.34 12.65
C LYS A 152 -17.74 -18.90 12.40
N LEU A 153 -17.54 -18.44 11.17
CA LEU A 153 -18.07 -17.17 10.67
C LEU A 153 -19.47 -17.40 10.11
N ASP A 154 -20.48 -16.73 10.66
CA ASP A 154 -21.83 -16.74 10.10
C ASP A 154 -21.88 -15.85 8.85
N LYS A 155 -22.49 -16.35 7.77
CA LYS A 155 -22.60 -15.59 6.51
C LYS A 155 -23.62 -14.46 6.66
N PRO A 156 -23.27 -13.19 6.38
CA PRO A 156 -24.22 -12.10 6.38
C PRO A 156 -25.15 -12.18 5.16
N THR A 157 -26.37 -11.68 5.33
CA THR A 157 -27.39 -11.60 4.29
C THR A 157 -27.07 -10.49 3.27
N LYS A 158 -26.83 -10.88 2.01
CA LYS A 158 -26.58 -9.95 0.89
C LYS A 158 -27.83 -9.11 0.57
N LYS A 159 -27.67 -7.79 0.46
CA LYS A 159 -28.58 -6.92 -0.30
C LYS A 159 -28.04 -6.75 -1.71
N VAL A 160 -28.86 -7.08 -2.70
CA VAL A 160 -28.54 -6.92 -4.12
C VAL A 160 -28.98 -5.53 -4.57
N TYR A 161 -28.08 -4.77 -5.16
CA TYR A 161 -28.40 -3.53 -5.86
C TYR A 161 -28.33 -3.78 -7.37
N PRO A 162 -29.23 -3.19 -8.17
CA PRO A 162 -29.23 -3.38 -9.61
C PRO A 162 -28.01 -2.72 -10.28
N ASP A 163 -27.50 -3.41 -11.30
CA ASP A 163 -26.32 -3.08 -12.07
C ASP A 163 -26.66 -2.02 -13.13
N ASN A 164 -26.14 -0.80 -12.99
CA ASN A 164 -26.40 0.31 -13.90
C ASN A 164 -25.17 0.58 -14.76
N ILE A 165 -24.85 -0.32 -15.68
CA ILE A 165 -23.70 -0.18 -16.59
C ILE A 165 -24.08 0.72 -17.78
N LEU A 166 -23.56 1.94 -17.81
CA LEU A 166 -23.41 2.72 -19.04
C LEU A 166 -21.99 2.50 -19.58
N GLN A 167 -21.87 1.92 -20.77
CA GLN A 167 -20.58 1.81 -21.47
C GLN A 167 -20.23 3.09 -22.22
N PHE A 168 -18.99 3.57 -22.04
CA PHE A 168 -18.43 4.73 -22.75
C PHE A 168 -17.22 4.34 -23.62
N PRO A 169 -16.96 5.06 -24.73
CA PRO A 169 -16.09 4.60 -25.81
C PRO A 169 -14.59 4.64 -25.48
N LYS A 170 -13.85 3.68 -26.06
CA LYS A 170 -12.39 3.56 -25.98
C LYS A 170 -11.72 4.70 -26.74
N SER A 171 -10.78 5.40 -26.10
CA SER A 171 -10.11 6.58 -26.68
C SER A 171 -9.10 6.20 -27.78
N ASN A 172 -9.16 6.96 -28.87
CA ASN A 172 -8.20 6.98 -29.97
C ASN A 172 -6.86 7.54 -29.47
N LYS A 173 -5.77 6.79 -29.65
CA LYS A 173 -4.39 7.28 -29.45
C LYS A 173 -4.08 8.35 -30.51
N GLN A 174 -4.27 9.63 -30.19
CA GLN A 174 -3.67 10.72 -30.97
C GLN A 174 -2.22 10.89 -30.56
N THR A 175 -1.30 10.71 -31.51
CA THR A 175 0.12 11.01 -31.34
C THR A 175 0.28 12.51 -31.29
N THR A 176 0.51 13.08 -30.11
CA THR A 176 0.76 14.51 -29.94
C THR A 176 2.26 14.77 -30.14
N LEU A 177 2.63 15.83 -30.88
CA LEU A 177 4.02 16.30 -31.01
C LEU A 177 4.49 17.08 -29.77
N LYS A 178 3.82 16.89 -28.63
CA LYS A 178 4.06 17.64 -27.40
C LYS A 178 4.70 16.72 -26.37
N SER A 179 5.65 17.25 -25.61
CA SER A 179 6.30 16.50 -24.53
C SER A 179 6.63 17.40 -23.34
N TYR A 180 6.86 16.76 -22.21
CA TYR A 180 7.20 17.43 -20.95
C TYR A 180 8.57 16.99 -20.49
N VAL A 181 9.45 17.95 -20.16
CA VAL A 181 10.65 17.66 -19.40
C VAL A 181 10.35 17.93 -17.94
N VAL A 182 10.43 16.88 -17.13
CA VAL A 182 10.17 16.96 -15.69
C VAL A 182 11.38 16.51 -14.90
N ARG A 183 11.57 17.10 -13.72
CA ARG A 183 12.49 16.60 -12.71
C ARG A 183 11.69 16.07 -11.54
N VAL A 184 11.98 14.83 -11.14
CA VAL A 184 11.35 14.16 -10.00
C VAL A 184 12.40 14.00 -8.91
N ASP A 185 12.20 14.66 -7.77
CA ASP A 185 13.07 14.58 -6.60
C ASP A 185 12.39 13.75 -5.51
N LEU A 186 13.09 12.73 -5.00
CA LEU A 186 12.66 12.00 -3.81
C LEU A 186 13.09 12.78 -2.56
N LYS A 187 12.14 13.14 -1.70
CA LYS A 187 12.35 13.98 -0.52
C LYS A 187 12.96 13.19 0.63
N GLY A 188 13.60 13.91 1.55
CA GLY A 188 14.18 13.32 2.77
C GLY A 188 15.62 12.83 2.66
N TYR A 189 16.21 12.75 1.46
CA TYR A 189 17.54 12.15 1.27
C TYR A 189 18.68 13.15 1.10
N LYS A 190 19.84 12.80 1.68
CA LYS A 190 21.13 13.47 1.48
C LYS A 190 22.22 12.39 1.29
N PRO A 191 22.92 12.35 0.14
CA PRO A 191 22.82 13.23 -1.03
C PRO A 191 21.46 13.13 -1.76
N PRO A 192 21.07 14.15 -2.55
CA PRO A 192 19.75 14.18 -3.19
C PRO A 192 19.60 13.09 -4.25
N ILE A 193 18.41 12.47 -4.27
CA ILE A 193 18.01 11.44 -5.24
C ILE A 193 16.99 12.05 -6.19
N TRP A 194 17.28 12.01 -7.50
CA TRP A 194 16.36 12.56 -8.50
C TRP A 194 16.51 11.92 -9.89
N ARG A 195 15.45 12.06 -10.70
CA ARG A 195 15.37 11.61 -12.09
C ARG A 195 14.85 12.76 -12.96
N ARG A 196 15.47 13.00 -14.12
CA ARG A 196 14.98 13.96 -15.13
C ARG A 196 14.45 13.17 -16.30
N LEU A 197 13.16 13.36 -16.60
CA LEU A 197 12.42 12.57 -17.57
C LEU A 197 11.92 13.46 -18.70
N LYS A 198 11.93 12.95 -19.92
CA LYS A 198 11.14 13.45 -21.04
C LYS A 198 9.92 12.53 -21.18
N ILE A 199 8.73 13.07 -21.04
CA ILE A 199 7.47 12.33 -20.98
C ILE A 199 6.57 12.76 -22.14
N PRO A 200 5.94 11.82 -22.88
CA PRO A 200 4.98 12.16 -23.92
C PRO A 200 3.75 12.85 -23.35
N ALA A 201 3.20 13.83 -24.07
CA ALA A 201 1.90 14.39 -23.73
C ALA A 201 0.76 13.42 -24.06
N GLY A 202 -0.40 13.64 -23.46
CA GLY A 202 -1.61 12.85 -23.62
C GLY A 202 -1.63 11.56 -22.79
N ILE A 203 -0.67 11.37 -21.86
CA ILE A 203 -0.70 10.23 -20.95
C ILE A 203 -1.56 10.53 -19.72
N SER A 204 -2.15 9.48 -19.14
CA SER A 204 -2.87 9.56 -17.88
C SER A 204 -1.91 9.59 -16.68
N TYR A 205 -2.40 10.00 -15.52
CA TYR A 205 -1.64 9.91 -14.27
C TYR A 205 -1.30 8.46 -13.90
N GLY A 206 -2.13 7.48 -14.27
CA GLY A 206 -1.81 6.07 -14.08
C GLY A 206 -0.58 5.63 -14.89
N ARG A 207 -0.41 6.13 -16.13
CA ARG A 207 0.81 5.87 -16.91
C ARG A 207 2.01 6.63 -16.34
N LEU A 208 1.81 7.84 -15.83
CA LEU A 208 2.85 8.58 -15.11
C LEU A 208 3.33 7.80 -13.89
N HIS A 209 2.43 7.22 -13.11
CA HIS A 209 2.75 6.36 -11.97
C HIS A 209 3.69 5.21 -12.39
N ARG A 210 3.36 4.45 -13.45
CA ARG A 210 4.21 3.34 -13.91
C ARG A 210 5.60 3.80 -14.33
N ILE A 211 5.69 4.95 -15.01
CA ILE A 211 6.97 5.58 -15.36
C ILE A 211 7.78 5.85 -14.08
N LEU A 212 7.15 6.39 -13.03
CA LEU A 212 7.81 6.67 -11.75
C LEU A 212 8.32 5.38 -11.08
N GLN A 213 7.51 4.32 -11.05
CA GLN A 213 7.91 3.01 -10.53
C GLN A 213 9.16 2.47 -11.22
N VAL A 214 9.20 2.52 -12.56
CA VAL A 214 10.37 2.09 -13.33
C VAL A 214 11.62 2.91 -13.01
N VAL A 215 11.51 4.24 -12.95
CA VAL A 215 12.70 5.10 -12.79
C VAL A 215 13.26 5.14 -11.37
N PHE A 216 12.43 4.83 -10.38
CA PHE A 216 12.86 4.65 -8.99
C PHE A 216 13.22 3.19 -8.69
N GLY A 217 12.78 2.24 -9.52
CA GLY A 217 13.15 0.83 -9.41
C GLY A 217 12.30 0.05 -8.42
N TRP A 218 11.08 0.55 -8.18
CA TRP A 218 10.07 0.00 -7.28
C TRP A 218 9.13 -0.96 -7.99
N GLU A 219 8.40 -1.71 -7.18
CA GLU A 219 7.63 -2.89 -7.59
C GLU A 219 6.14 -2.61 -7.77
N ASP A 220 5.70 -1.38 -7.51
CA ASP A 220 4.29 -0.98 -7.60
C ASP A 220 3.41 -1.89 -6.72
N CYS A 221 3.85 -2.23 -5.51
CA CYS A 221 3.08 -3.08 -4.60
C CYS A 221 2.22 -2.28 -3.62
N HIS A 222 2.44 -0.97 -3.52
CA HIS A 222 1.73 -0.12 -2.56
C HIS A 222 0.84 0.94 -3.22
N LEU A 223 0.03 1.58 -2.37
CA LEU A 223 -0.84 2.68 -2.75
C LEU A 223 -0.06 3.94 -3.12
N HIS A 224 -0.68 4.78 -3.94
CA HIS A 224 -0.14 6.08 -4.28
C HIS A 224 -1.21 7.13 -4.54
N SER A 225 -0.78 8.39 -4.51
CA SER A 225 -1.60 9.50 -4.97
C SER A 225 -0.72 10.67 -5.45
N PHE A 226 -1.25 11.42 -6.41
CA PHE A 226 -0.71 12.70 -6.85
C PHE A 226 -1.53 13.84 -6.26
N PHE A 227 -0.86 14.94 -5.96
CA PHE A 227 -1.47 16.15 -5.46
C PHE A 227 -1.11 17.33 -6.37
N VAL A 228 -2.11 17.88 -7.03
CA VAL A 228 -2.00 19.10 -7.83
C VAL A 228 -2.42 20.29 -6.96
N ASP A 229 -1.57 21.31 -6.91
CA ASP A 229 -1.76 22.51 -6.08
C ASP A 229 -2.08 22.23 -4.60
N ARG A 230 -1.65 21.06 -4.10
CA ARG A 230 -1.91 20.55 -2.73
C ARG A 230 -3.40 20.46 -2.36
N LYS A 231 -4.29 20.43 -3.34
CA LYS A 231 -5.74 20.41 -3.12
C LYS A 231 -6.39 19.21 -3.78
N GLU A 232 -6.06 19.01 -5.05
CA GLU A 232 -6.70 17.99 -5.87
C GLU A 232 -5.88 16.71 -5.79
N SER A 233 -6.52 15.64 -5.31
CA SER A 233 -5.90 14.32 -5.19
C SER A 233 -6.29 13.45 -6.39
N ILE A 234 -5.30 12.81 -7.00
CA ILE A 234 -5.45 11.95 -8.17
C ILE A 234 -4.86 10.58 -7.81
N GLY A 235 -5.57 9.50 -8.10
CA GLY A 235 -5.12 8.15 -7.75
C GLY A 235 -6.03 7.07 -8.31
N PRO A 236 -5.78 5.79 -7.96
CA PRO A 236 -6.60 4.67 -8.42
C PRO A 236 -8.07 4.89 -8.05
N LYS A 237 -9.00 4.70 -8.98
CA LYS A 237 -10.45 4.93 -8.74
C LYS A 237 -10.99 4.06 -7.60
N GLU A 238 -10.50 2.84 -7.52
CA GLU A 238 -10.86 1.86 -6.49
C GLU A 238 -10.39 2.28 -5.10
N SER A 239 -9.50 3.29 -5.03
CA SER A 239 -9.13 3.89 -3.76
C SER A 239 -10.33 4.59 -3.09
N GLY A 240 -11.15 5.36 -3.82
CA GLY A 240 -12.12 6.25 -3.15
C GLY A 240 -11.51 7.23 -2.13
N VAL A 241 -10.17 7.36 -2.09
CA VAL A 241 -9.42 8.38 -1.33
C VAL A 241 -9.10 9.55 -2.25
N ALA A 242 -8.81 9.26 -3.52
CA ALA A 242 -8.55 10.26 -4.53
C ALA A 242 -9.86 10.87 -5.06
N GLU A 243 -9.86 12.20 -5.23
CA GLU A 243 -10.96 12.95 -5.83
C GLU A 243 -11.09 12.65 -7.33
N PHE A 244 -9.97 12.43 -8.01
CA PHE A 244 -9.92 12.16 -9.44
C PHE A 244 -9.29 10.80 -9.76
N SER A 245 -9.87 10.11 -10.74
CA SER A 245 -9.33 8.85 -11.26
C SER A 245 -8.08 9.10 -12.08
N GLU A 246 -6.98 8.45 -11.71
CA GLU A 246 -5.71 8.55 -12.44
C GLU A 246 -5.75 7.95 -13.85
N ALA A 247 -6.73 7.08 -14.12
CA ALA A 247 -6.92 6.48 -15.44
C ALA A 247 -7.61 7.45 -16.41
N GLU A 248 -8.37 8.40 -15.87
CA GLU A 248 -9.21 9.33 -16.64
C GLU A 248 -8.53 10.70 -16.80
N ARG A 249 -7.85 11.21 -15.76
CA ARG A 249 -7.18 12.51 -15.80
C ARG A 249 -5.84 12.42 -16.53
N LEU A 250 -5.63 13.33 -17.50
CA LEU A 250 -4.41 13.42 -18.28
C LEU A 250 -3.44 14.41 -17.65
N ILE A 251 -2.14 14.15 -17.80
CA ILE A 251 -1.10 15.08 -17.32
C ILE A 251 -1.18 16.45 -18.00
N ASP A 252 -1.76 16.53 -19.20
CA ASP A 252 -1.92 17.77 -19.97
C ASP A 252 -2.83 18.80 -19.32
N GLU A 253 -3.73 18.35 -18.47
CA GLU A 253 -4.64 19.22 -17.73
C GLU A 253 -3.84 20.10 -16.75
N ASP A 254 -2.79 19.53 -16.14
CA ASP A 254 -2.08 20.12 -15.00
C ASP A 254 -0.66 20.59 -15.33
N PHE A 255 0.01 19.93 -16.28
CA PHE A 255 1.41 20.19 -16.56
C PHE A 255 1.56 21.55 -17.27
N ARG A 256 2.19 22.50 -16.57
CA ARG A 256 2.65 23.79 -17.09
C ARG A 256 4.07 24.04 -16.59
N GLU A 257 4.86 24.79 -17.35
CA GLU A 257 6.23 25.11 -16.93
C GLU A 257 6.24 25.76 -15.54
N GLY A 258 7.10 25.26 -14.66
CA GLY A 258 7.25 25.72 -13.28
C GLY A 258 6.27 25.10 -12.27
N VAL A 259 5.25 24.37 -12.71
CA VAL A 259 4.30 23.69 -11.80
C VAL A 259 5.00 22.57 -11.05
N LYS A 260 4.60 22.41 -9.78
CA LYS A 260 5.02 21.34 -8.90
C LYS A 260 3.83 20.44 -8.58
N ILE A 261 4.04 19.15 -8.71
CA ILE A 261 3.07 18.11 -8.38
C ILE A 261 3.74 17.21 -7.35
N ASP A 262 3.07 16.98 -6.24
CA ASP A 262 3.58 16.08 -5.21
C ASP A 262 3.04 14.67 -5.51
N TYR A 263 3.90 13.65 -5.41
CA TYR A 263 3.56 12.25 -5.61
C TYR A 263 3.95 11.46 -4.38
N LEU A 264 2.96 10.88 -3.72
CA LEU A 264 3.13 10.04 -2.55
C LEU A 264 3.02 8.59 -3.01
N TYR A 265 4.06 7.80 -2.76
CA TYR A 265 4.07 6.37 -2.97
C TYR A 265 4.27 5.65 -1.64
N ASP A 266 3.54 4.54 -1.47
CA ASP A 266 3.42 3.77 -0.24
C ASP A 266 2.91 4.62 0.93
N PHE A 267 1.66 4.40 1.32
CA PHE A 267 1.05 5.16 2.43
C PHE A 267 1.49 4.68 3.81
N SER A 268 2.27 3.60 3.88
CA SER A 268 2.90 3.14 5.11
C SER A 268 4.27 3.83 5.29
N CYS A 269 5.16 3.69 4.30
CA CYS A 269 6.46 4.35 4.35
C CYS A 269 6.35 5.84 4.09
N GLU A 270 5.41 6.33 3.29
CA GLU A 270 5.29 7.74 2.85
C GLU A 270 6.52 8.20 2.05
N TRP A 271 6.76 7.59 0.90
CA TRP A 271 7.78 8.05 -0.04
C TRP A 271 7.28 9.27 -0.83
N GLU A 272 7.67 10.45 -0.36
CA GLU A 272 7.28 11.72 -0.97
C GLU A 272 8.20 12.12 -2.13
N HIS A 273 7.60 12.39 -3.29
CA HIS A 273 8.26 12.92 -4.45
C HIS A 273 7.71 14.28 -4.81
N GLN A 274 8.58 15.11 -5.38
CA GLN A 274 8.15 16.34 -6.04
C GLN A 274 8.53 16.29 -7.49
N ILE A 275 7.52 16.40 -8.34
CA ILE A 275 7.62 16.49 -9.79
C ILE A 275 7.58 17.97 -10.15
N LEU A 276 8.68 18.50 -10.66
CA LEU A 276 8.77 19.85 -11.22
C LEU A 276 8.72 19.75 -12.75
N VAL A 277 7.75 20.42 -13.37
CA VAL A 277 7.70 20.56 -14.83
C VAL A 277 8.72 21.63 -15.24
N GLU A 278 9.90 21.20 -15.69
CA GLU A 278 10.99 22.11 -16.08
C GLU A 278 10.73 22.76 -17.45
N LYS A 279 10.13 22.03 -18.40
CA LYS A 279 9.88 22.53 -19.75
C LYS A 279 8.69 21.85 -20.42
N VAL A 280 7.93 22.60 -21.23
CA VAL A 280 6.87 22.10 -22.10
C VAL A 280 7.31 22.28 -23.56
N ASN A 281 7.60 21.19 -24.26
CA ASN A 281 7.93 21.23 -25.68
C ASN A 281 6.64 21.12 -26.50
N GLN A 282 6.25 22.17 -27.21
CA GLN A 282 4.98 22.22 -27.96
C GLN A 282 5.04 21.59 -29.36
N ALA A 283 6.22 21.47 -29.95
CA ALA A 283 6.43 20.91 -31.27
C ALA A 283 7.76 20.17 -31.34
N GLU A 284 7.73 18.87 -31.09
CA GLU A 284 8.85 17.95 -31.28
C GLU A 284 9.02 17.64 -32.78
N LEU A 285 10.27 17.46 -33.20
CA LEU A 285 10.59 17.06 -34.59
C LEU A 285 10.06 15.67 -34.92
N GLU A 286 10.02 14.79 -33.91
CA GLU A 286 9.51 13.42 -34.02
C GLU A 286 8.54 13.15 -32.87
N PRO A 287 7.52 12.29 -33.08
CA PRO A 287 6.59 11.91 -32.03
C PRO A 287 7.31 11.23 -30.86
N VAL A 288 7.06 11.72 -29.65
CA VAL A 288 7.51 11.07 -28.42
C VAL A 288 6.45 10.04 -28.03
N THR A 289 6.81 8.76 -28.01
CA THR A 289 5.85 7.66 -27.79
C THR A 289 6.02 6.97 -26.42
N PHE A 290 7.22 7.05 -25.85
CA PHE A 290 7.58 6.51 -24.54
C PHE A 290 8.40 7.53 -23.75
N ALA A 291 8.44 7.36 -22.43
CA ALA A 291 9.23 8.22 -21.56
C ALA A 291 10.72 7.89 -21.64
N VAL A 292 11.57 8.88 -21.43
CA VAL A 292 13.04 8.71 -21.43
C VAL A 292 13.63 9.41 -20.22
N CYS A 293 14.42 8.69 -19.42
CA CYS A 293 15.26 9.26 -18.40
C CYS A 293 16.50 9.90 -19.04
N LEU A 294 16.53 11.23 -19.06
CA LEU A 294 17.61 12.03 -19.63
C LEU A 294 18.83 12.07 -18.73
N LYS A 295 18.59 12.20 -17.42
CA LYS A 295 19.63 12.31 -16.38
C LYS A 295 19.09 11.78 -15.05
N ALA A 296 19.96 11.27 -14.20
CA ALA A 296 19.60 10.78 -12.87
C ALA A 296 20.76 10.97 -11.89
N LYS A 297 20.44 11.04 -10.59
CA LYS A 297 21.41 11.09 -9.51
C LYS A 297 20.88 10.36 -8.28
N GLY A 298 21.77 9.69 -7.56
CA GLY A 298 21.45 9.00 -6.31
C GLY A 298 20.83 7.63 -6.54
N THR A 299 21.34 6.65 -5.81
CA THR A 299 20.76 5.31 -5.69
C THR A 299 19.40 5.40 -4.99
N THR A 300 18.40 4.68 -5.47
CA THR A 300 17.09 4.66 -4.81
C THR A 300 17.13 3.65 -3.67
N PRO A 301 16.48 3.93 -2.53
CA PRO A 301 16.16 2.91 -1.56
C PRO A 301 15.32 1.80 -2.19
N ALA A 302 15.54 0.55 -1.78
CA ALA A 302 14.70 -0.55 -2.21
C ALA A 302 13.29 -0.40 -1.63
N GLU A 303 12.35 -1.15 -2.20
CA GLU A 303 11.00 -1.33 -1.65
C GLU A 303 11.07 -1.66 -0.14
N ASP A 304 10.08 -1.20 0.64
CA ASP A 304 9.93 -1.48 2.07
C ASP A 304 11.13 -1.12 2.98
N SER A 305 12.13 -0.38 2.48
CA SER A 305 13.38 -0.16 3.22
C SER A 305 13.44 1.14 4.03
N LYS A 306 12.33 1.88 4.19
CA LYS A 306 12.36 3.18 4.86
C LYS A 306 12.75 3.01 6.34
N GLY A 307 13.79 3.74 6.79
CA GLY A 307 14.33 3.63 8.16
C GLY A 307 15.39 2.54 8.35
N HIS A 308 15.51 1.61 7.40
CA HIS A 308 16.57 0.61 7.32
C HIS A 308 17.03 0.47 5.85
N GLU A 309 17.60 1.55 5.32
CA GLU A 309 17.78 1.71 3.89
C GLU A 309 18.68 0.63 3.29
N SER A 310 18.10 -0.18 2.41
CA SER A 310 18.83 -1.01 1.47
C SER A 310 18.81 -0.32 0.11
N TRP A 311 19.92 -0.42 -0.64
CA TRP A 311 20.12 0.42 -1.82
C TRP A 311 20.09 -0.39 -3.10
N LYS A 312 19.33 0.10 -4.08
CA LYS A 312 19.30 -0.45 -5.44
C LYS A 312 20.06 0.49 -6.36
N ASN A 313 21.15 -0.03 -6.95
CA ASN A 313 21.84 0.68 -8.01
C ASN A 313 20.93 0.79 -9.23
N PHE A 314 20.98 1.93 -9.92
CA PHE A 314 20.28 2.12 -11.18
C PHE A 314 21.29 2.25 -12.32
N ASP A 315 20.94 1.68 -13.47
CA ASP A 315 21.65 1.88 -14.73
C ASP A 315 20.71 2.64 -15.69
N LEU A 316 21.20 3.74 -16.27
CA LEU A 316 20.38 4.63 -17.09
C LEU A 316 20.00 3.99 -18.44
N LEU A 317 20.82 3.08 -18.97
CA LEU A 317 20.51 2.36 -20.21
C LEU A 317 19.44 1.30 -19.95
N ASP A 318 19.56 0.53 -18.88
CA ASP A 318 18.57 -0.46 -18.47
C ASP A 318 17.22 0.18 -18.15
N LEU A 319 17.23 1.28 -17.39
CA LEU A 319 16.04 2.06 -17.06
C LEU A 319 15.33 2.55 -18.33
N ASN A 320 16.07 3.10 -19.29
CA ASN A 320 15.51 3.54 -20.57
C ASN A 320 15.05 2.39 -21.47
N LYS A 321 15.58 1.18 -21.30
CA LYS A 321 15.06 -0.01 -21.98
C LYS A 321 13.69 -0.38 -21.41
N ARG A 322 13.57 -0.43 -20.08
CA ARG A 322 12.31 -0.73 -19.38
C ARG A 322 11.23 0.32 -19.67
N LEU A 323 11.58 1.61 -19.72
CA LEU A 323 10.62 2.67 -20.06
C LEU A 323 10.01 2.57 -21.47
N ARG A 324 10.59 1.79 -22.39
CA ARG A 324 9.98 1.54 -23.71
C ARG A 324 8.79 0.58 -23.65
N GLU A 325 8.68 -0.17 -22.57
CA GLU A 325 7.61 -1.16 -22.35
C GLU A 325 6.38 -0.51 -21.68
N GLU A 326 6.54 0.71 -21.14
CA GLU A 326 5.49 1.53 -20.51
C GLU A 326 4.90 2.59 -21.45
#